data_AF-A0A9P8CHV7-F1
#
_entry.id   AF-A0A9P8CHV7-F1
#
_cell.length_a   1.000
_cell.length_b   1.000
_cell.length_c   1.000
_cell.angle_alpha   90.00
_cell.angle_beta   90.00
_cell.angle_gamma   90.00
#
_symmetry.space_group_name_H-M   'P 1'
#
loop_
_entity.id
_entity.type
_entity.pdbx_description
1 polymer ?
#
loop_
_entity_poly.entity_id
_entity_poly.type
_entity_poly.pdbx_seq_one_letter_code
_entity_poly.pdbx_strand_id
1 'polypeptide(L)' 'KRENEGINRRINTLVKKAYELGGFDGIDLALFICKHGRYTTYRSRDHASWPPSMAEIQTAYPLPKNILPRDME' A
#
# COMPACT_ATOMS: atom_id res chain seq x y z
N LYS A 1 11.74 -22.10 8.16
CA LYS A 1 12.66 -21.14 7.51
C LYS A 1 12.25 -20.81 6.06
N ARG A 2 12.09 -21.80 5.17
CA ARG A 2 11.72 -21.60 3.74
C ARG A 2 10.39 -20.86 3.49
N GLU A 3 9.35 -21.11 4.28
CA GLU A 3 8.06 -20.42 4.11
C GLU A 3 8.14 -18.91 4.40
N ASN A 4 8.89 -18.53 5.42
CA ASN A 4 9.12 -17.12 5.76
C ASN A 4 9.92 -16.40 4.67
N GLU A 5 10.86 -17.09 4.02
CA GLU A 5 11.60 -16.55 2.87
C GLU A 5 10.67 -16.31 1.69
N GLY A 6 9.73 -17.23 1.42
CA GLY A 6 8.71 -17.06 0.39
C GLY A 6 7.80 -15.85 0.63
N ILE A 7 7.31 -15.68 1.86
CA ILE A 7 6.46 -14.54 2.23
C ILE A 7 7.24 -13.23 2.12
N ASN A 8 8.47 -13.18 2.63
CA ASN A 8 9.29 -11.96 2.57
C ASN A 8 9.61 -11.59 1.12
N ARG A 9 9.84 -12.57 0.23
CA ARG A 9 9.99 -12.33 -1.21
C ARG A 9 8.74 -11.70 -1.81
N ARG A 10 7.54 -12.22 -1.50
CA ARG A 10 6.26 -11.64 -1.97
C ARG A 10 6.06 -10.21 -1.47
N ILE A 11 6.38 -9.93 -0.20
CA ILE A 11 6.34 -8.57 0.36
C ILE A 11 7.27 -7.64 -0.42
N ASN A 12 8.52 -8.06 -0.66
CA ASN A 12 9.48 -7.26 -1.43
C ASN A 12 9.00 -7.01 -2.86
N THR A 13 8.43 -8.03 -3.52
CA THR A 13 7.83 -7.88 -4.85
C THR A 13 6.69 -6.87 -4.84
N LEU A 14 5.79 -6.93 -3.84
CA LEU A 14 4.69 -5.98 -3.72
C LEU A 14 5.18 -4.55 -3.51
N VAL A 15 6.18 -4.34 -2.65
CA VAL A 15 6.80 -3.02 -2.44
C VAL A 15 7.45 -2.52 -3.74
N LYS A 16 8.13 -3.40 -4.51
CA LYS A 16 8.70 -3.01 -5.81
C LYS A 16 7.62 -2.58 -6.81
N LYS A 17 6.48 -3.29 -6.84
CA LYS A 17 5.33 -2.90 -7.69
C LYS A 17 4.70 -1.58 -7.26
N ALA A 18 4.58 -1.36 -5.97
CA ALA A 18 4.16 -0.07 -5.41
C ALA A 18 5.10 1.06 -5.83
N TYR A 19 6.42 0.83 -5.82
CA TYR A 19 7.42 1.78 -6.31
C TYR A 19 7.31 2.05 -7.81
N GLU A 20 7.20 1.00 -8.63
CA GLU A 20 7.01 1.13 -10.08
C GLU A 20 5.75 1.95 -10.41
N LEU A 21 4.65 1.69 -9.69
CA LEU A 21 3.38 2.41 -9.89
C LEU A 21 3.44 3.87 -9.42
N GLY A 22 4.13 4.15 -8.31
CA GLY A 22 4.33 5.50 -7.80
C GLY A 22 5.27 6.36 -8.66
N GLY A 23 5.94 5.78 -9.65
CA GLY A 23 6.79 6.52 -10.60
C GLY A 23 6.02 7.16 -11.76
N PHE A 24 4.73 6.84 -11.95
CA PHE A 24 3.90 7.46 -12.97
C PHE A 24 3.33 8.80 -12.47
N ASP A 25 3.21 9.76 -13.39
CA ASP A 25 2.68 11.08 -13.06
C ASP A 25 1.22 11.01 -12.57
N GLY A 26 0.91 11.84 -11.57
CA GLY A 26 -0.40 11.89 -10.93
C GLY A 26 -0.75 10.69 -10.05
N ILE A 27 0.18 9.76 -9.78
CA ILE A 27 -0.07 8.61 -8.90
C ILE A 27 0.66 8.74 -7.57
N ASP A 28 -0.11 8.90 -6.50
CA ASP A 28 0.38 8.81 -5.14
C ASP A 28 -0.07 7.53 -4.46
N LEU A 29 0.87 6.83 -3.84
CA LEU A 29 0.63 5.52 -3.27
C LEU A 29 1.25 5.41 -1.88
N ALA A 30 0.51 4.77 -0.99
CA ALA A 30 1.03 4.28 0.27
C ALA A 30 0.62 2.82 0.47
N LEU A 31 1.53 2.02 1.00
CA LEU A 31 1.33 0.61 1.28
C LEU A 31 1.60 0.34 2.75
N PHE A 32 0.67 -0.33 3.41
CA PHE A 32 0.77 -0.75 4.81
C PHE A 32 0.64 -2.27 4.89
N ILE A 33 1.67 -2.94 5.42
CA ILE A 33 1.67 -4.39 5.63
C ILE A 33 1.83 -4.64 7.13
N CYS A 34 0.88 -5.35 7.74
CA CYS A 34 1.00 -5.83 9.11
C CYS A 34 1.29 -7.33 9.11
N LYS A 35 2.45 -7.74 9.62
CA LYS A 35 2.85 -9.15 9.78
C LYS A 35 3.16 -9.41 11.26
N HIS A 36 2.37 -10.27 11.89
CA HIS A 36 2.51 -10.62 13.32
C HIS A 36 2.60 -9.38 14.23
N GLY A 37 1.74 -8.39 14.00
CA GLY A 37 1.70 -7.13 14.77
C GLY A 37 2.79 -6.13 14.43
N ARG A 38 3.68 -6.41 13.47
CA ARG A 38 4.72 -5.48 13.01
C ARG A 38 4.33 -4.87 11.68
N TYR A 39 4.41 -3.55 11.59
CA TYR A 39 4.13 -2.80 10.38
C TYR A 39 5.37 -2.62 9.52
N THR A 40 5.20 -2.79 8.22
CA THR A 40 6.13 -2.33 7.17
C THR A 40 5.34 -1.39 6.28
N THR A 41 5.89 -0.19 6.05
CA THR A 41 5.21 0.87 5.30
C THR A 41 6.07 1.33 4.13
N TYR A 42 5.43 1.64 3.01
CA TYR A 42 6.04 2.32 1.87
C TYR A 42 5.17 3.52 1.48
N ARG A 43 5.81 4.60 1.04
CA ARG A 43 5.15 5.82 0.55
C ARG A 43 5.89 6.29 -0.71
N SER A 44 5.17 6.62 -1.78
CA SER A 44 5.76 7.14 -3.01
C SER A 44 6.25 8.58 -2.88
N ARG A 45 5.60 9.37 -2.00
CA ARG A 45 6.01 10.73 -1.64
C ARG A 45 6.56 10.78 -0.22
N ASP A 46 7.67 11.49 -0.07
CA ASP A 46 8.24 11.85 1.23
C ASP A 46 7.73 13.22 1.68
N HIS A 47 6.41 13.32 1.88
CA HIS A 47 5.75 14.52 2.40
C HIS A 47 5.10 14.21 3.75
N ALA A 48 5.21 15.14 4.71
CA ALA A 48 4.74 14.93 6.07
C ALA A 48 3.22 14.67 6.16
N SER A 49 2.44 15.22 5.24
CA SER A 49 0.98 15.05 5.18
C SER A 49 0.52 13.85 4.34
N TRP A 50 1.44 13.03 3.82
CA TRP A 50 1.10 11.85 3.02
C TRP A 50 1.55 10.55 3.72
N PRO A 51 0.71 9.49 3.74
CA PRO A 51 -0.66 9.43 3.23
C PRO A 51 -1.70 10.09 4.16
N PRO A 52 -2.87 10.45 3.62
CA PRO A 52 -4.01 10.88 4.42
C PRO A 52 -4.50 9.76 5.34
N SER A 53 -5.20 10.16 6.40
CA SER A 53 -5.92 9.25 7.29
C SER A 53 -7.08 8.58 6.57
N MET A 54 -7.52 7.42 7.10
CA MET A 54 -8.69 6.72 6.56
C MET A 54 -9.96 7.57 6.60
N ALA A 55 -10.12 8.44 7.61
CA ALA A 55 -11.25 9.35 7.71
C ALA A 55 -11.24 10.37 6.57
N GLU A 56 -10.09 10.98 6.28
CA GLU A 56 -9.92 11.90 5.16
C GLU A 56 -10.22 11.21 3.82
N ILE A 57 -9.72 9.99 3.62
CA ILE A 57 -9.99 9.20 2.40
C ILE A 57 -11.49 8.94 2.22
N GLN A 58 -12.19 8.54 3.29
CA GLN A 58 -13.63 8.25 3.25
C GLN A 58 -14.49 9.46 2.90
N THR A 59 -14.00 10.67 3.19
CA THR A 59 -14.66 11.94 2.87
C THR A 59 -14.21 12.55 1.54
N ALA A 60 -13.26 11.92 0.83
CA ALA A 60 -12.70 12.46 -0.41
C ALA A 60 -13.72 12.44 -1.56
N TYR A 61 -13.54 13.36 -2.51
CA TYR A 61 -14.30 13.40 -3.76
C TYR A 61 -13.38 13.21 -4.96
N PRO A 62 -13.71 12.30 -5.90
CA PRO A 62 -14.87 11.41 -5.90
C PRO A 62 -14.82 10.36 -4.79
N LEU A 63 -15.98 9.76 -4.47
CA LEU A 63 -16.06 8.73 -3.43
C LEU A 63 -15.02 7.63 -3.68
N PRO A 64 -14.26 7.22 -2.65
CA PRO A 64 -13.19 6.25 -2.81
C PRO A 64 -13.75 4.89 -3.22
N LYS A 65 -13.09 4.24 -4.18
CA LYS A 65 -13.37 2.85 -4.54
C LYS A 65 -12.64 1.91 -3.57
N ASN A 66 -13.39 1.25 -2.70
CA ASN A 66 -12.85 0.26 -1.78
C ASN A 66 -12.84 -1.12 -2.44
N ILE A 67 -11.65 -1.71 -2.64
CA ILE A 67 -11.46 -3.07 -3.17
C ILE A 67 -11.14 -3.99 -2.00
N LEU A 68 -11.95 -5.03 -1.81
CA LEU A 68 -11.82 -6.02 -0.74
C LEU A 68 -11.40 -7.38 -1.32
N PRO A 69 -10.91 -8.31 -0.49
CA PRO A 69 -10.50 -9.63 -0.97
C PRO A 69 -11.59 -10.39 -1.76
N ARG A 70 -12.87 -10.17 -1.43
CA ARG A 70 -14.02 -10.76 -2.13
C ARG A 70 -14.24 -10.21 -3.54
N ASP A 71 -13.62 -9.08 -3.88
CA ASP A 71 -13.73 -8.43 -5.18
C ASP A 71 -12.59 -8.87 -6.12
N MET A 72 -11.66 -9.70 -5.63
CA MET A 72 -10.51 -10.24 -6.35
C MET A 72 -10.80 -11.71 -6.70
N GLU A 73 -11.63 -11.93 -7.71
CA GLU A 73 -11.95 -13.27 -8.27
C GLU A 73 -10.86 -13.77 -9.23
#